data_AF-A0AAV7RWZ9-F1
#
_entry.id   AF-A0AAV7RWZ9-F1
#
_cell.length_a   1.000
_cell.length_b   1.000
_cell.length_c   1.000
_cell.angle_alpha   90.00
_cell.angle_beta   90.00
_cell.angle_gamma   90.00
#
_symmetry.space_group_name_H-M   'P 1'
#
loop_
_entity.id
_entity.type
_entity.pdbx_description
1 polymer ?
#
loop_
_entity_poly.entity_id
_entity_poly.type
_entity_poly.pdbx_seq_one_letter_code
_entity_poly.pdbx_strand_id
1 'polypeptide(L)'
;MRKRGGHTVDLVPPPPWHQRSPPPGSQAARRRYPTRLIIACLLRHRQTRQLLQEARSHSPFLPEGYEVRIAADFSKETNDRCKPFLSLRPRLRQLEVKYGLFEPARMWVTKDSKSQDFYKPEELRLYLD
;
A
#
# COMPACT_ATOMS: atom_id res chain seq x y z
N MET A 1 -29.99 -57.61 9.40
CA MET A 1 -28.80 -57.63 8.52
C MET A 1 -29.19 -57.35 7.07
N ARG A 2 -28.94 -56.13 6.56
CA ARG A 2 -28.79 -55.82 5.13
C ARG A 2 -27.86 -54.60 5.01
N LYS A 3 -26.65 -54.80 4.50
CA LYS A 3 -25.64 -53.76 4.25
C LYS A 3 -26.11 -52.91 3.06
N ARG A 4 -26.28 -51.59 3.22
CA ARG A 4 -26.40 -50.66 2.10
C ARG A 4 -24.98 -50.24 1.69
N GLY A 5 -24.55 -50.72 0.52
CA GLY A 5 -23.27 -50.38 -0.08
C GLY A 5 -23.20 -48.88 -0.38
N GLY A 6 -22.19 -48.21 0.16
CA GLY A 6 -21.83 -46.86 -0.25
C GLY A 6 -21.15 -46.94 -1.62
N HIS A 7 -21.81 -46.43 -2.65
CA HIS A 7 -21.15 -46.08 -3.89
C HIS A 7 -20.37 -44.79 -3.64
N THR A 8 -19.11 -44.94 -3.21
CA THR A 8 -18.13 -43.87 -3.32
C THR A 8 -17.95 -43.62 -4.81
N VAL A 9 -18.48 -42.50 -5.30
CA VAL A 9 -18.17 -42.02 -6.63
C VAL A 9 -16.71 -41.62 -6.56
N ASP A 10 -15.80 -42.48 -7.02
CA ASP A 10 -14.39 -42.15 -7.16
C ASP A 10 -14.33 -40.99 -8.17
N LEU A 11 -14.23 -39.77 -7.63
CA LEU A 11 -13.91 -38.57 -8.38
C LEU A 11 -12.49 -38.79 -8.91
N VAL A 12 -12.41 -39.33 -10.12
CA VAL A 12 -11.16 -39.37 -10.89
C VAL A 12 -10.58 -37.95 -10.83
N PRO A 13 -9.37 -37.76 -10.27
CA PRO A 13 -8.77 -36.43 -10.21
C PRO A 13 -8.65 -35.94 -11.66
N PRO A 14 -9.11 -34.71 -11.96
CA PRO A 14 -9.04 -34.19 -13.31
C PRO A 14 -7.57 -34.19 -13.77
N PRO A 15 -7.31 -34.54 -15.04
CA PRO A 15 -5.95 -34.68 -15.54
C PRO A 15 -5.15 -33.37 -15.39
N PRO A 16 -3.81 -33.44 -15.31
CA PRO A 16 -2.96 -32.34 -14.86
C PRO A 16 -2.98 -31.08 -15.75
N TRP A 17 -3.57 -31.17 -16.95
CA TRP A 17 -3.76 -30.04 -17.87
C TRP A 17 -5.11 -29.32 -17.68
N HIS A 18 -6.01 -29.82 -16.83
CA HIS A 18 -7.14 -29.06 -16.28
C HIS A 18 -6.69 -28.18 -15.11
N GLN A 19 -5.68 -27.33 -15.33
CA GLN A 19 -5.50 -26.17 -14.45
C GLN A 19 -6.69 -25.25 -14.70
N ARG A 20 -7.71 -25.32 -13.83
CA ARG A 20 -8.79 -24.33 -13.82
C ARG A 20 -8.13 -22.96 -13.76
N SER A 21 -8.34 -22.13 -14.78
CA SER A 21 -8.04 -20.71 -14.67
C SER A 21 -8.65 -20.23 -13.36
N PRO A 22 -7.86 -19.57 -12.48
CA PRO A 22 -8.41 -19.11 -11.21
C PRO A 22 -9.60 -18.20 -11.52
N PRO A 23 -10.70 -18.30 -10.74
CA PRO A 23 -11.91 -17.54 -11.02
C PRO A 23 -11.57 -16.05 -11.17
N PRO A 24 -12.19 -15.33 -12.12
CA PRO A 24 -11.95 -13.90 -12.28
C PRO A 24 -12.20 -13.19 -10.94
N GLY A 25 -11.24 -12.38 -10.51
CA GLY A 25 -11.29 -11.67 -9.23
C GLY A 25 -10.70 -12.41 -8.02
N SER A 26 -10.40 -13.71 -8.11
CA SER A 26 -9.75 -14.47 -7.03
C SER A 26 -8.33 -13.98 -6.75
N GLN A 27 -7.86 -14.12 -5.50
CA GLN A 27 -6.51 -13.68 -5.10
C GLN A 27 -5.41 -14.38 -5.91
N ALA A 28 -5.63 -15.63 -6.32
CA ALA A 28 -4.74 -16.38 -7.20
C ALA A 28 -4.70 -15.79 -8.63
N ALA A 29 -5.84 -15.33 -9.17
CA ALA A 29 -5.89 -14.63 -10.45
C ALA A 29 -5.18 -13.26 -10.37
N ARG A 30 -5.40 -12.50 -9.29
CA ARG A 30 -4.73 -11.20 -9.05
C ARG A 30 -3.20 -11.32 -8.91
N ARG A 31 -2.71 -12.45 -8.37
CA ARG A 31 -1.26 -12.73 -8.30
C ARG A 31 -0.67 -13.14 -9.65
N ARG A 32 -1.42 -13.86 -10.48
CA ARG A 32 -0.96 -14.29 -11.82
C ARG A 32 -1.00 -13.16 -12.85
N TYR A 33 -1.96 -12.24 -12.72
CA TYR A 33 -2.10 -11.08 -13.59
C TYR A 33 -2.29 -9.83 -12.73
N PRO A 34 -1.18 -9.25 -12.20
CA PRO A 34 -1.30 -8.03 -11.41
C PRO A 34 -1.89 -6.93 -12.28
N THR A 35 -2.88 -6.22 -11.73
CA THR A 35 -3.41 -4.99 -12.34
C THR A 35 -2.23 -4.06 -12.62
N ARG A 36 -2.07 -3.62 -13.86
CA ARG A 36 -0.99 -2.70 -14.22
C ARG A 36 -1.20 -1.35 -13.54
N LEU A 37 -0.12 -0.74 -13.09
CA LEU A 37 -0.15 0.62 -12.58
C LEU A 37 -0.51 1.58 -13.72
N ILE A 38 -1.33 2.59 -13.41
CA ILE A 38 -1.63 3.69 -14.32
C ILE A 38 -0.79 4.88 -13.87
N ILE A 39 0.04 5.41 -14.77
CA ILE A 39 0.85 6.61 -14.52
C ILE A 39 0.18 7.79 -15.22
N ALA A 40 -0.20 8.81 -14.45
CA ALA A 40 -0.81 10.03 -14.97
C ALA A 40 0.16 11.21 -14.82
N CYS A 41 0.60 11.77 -15.95
CA CYS A 41 1.46 12.95 -15.97
C CYS A 41 0.60 14.22 -16.04
N LEU A 42 0.52 14.95 -14.92
CA LEU A 42 -0.16 16.24 -14.87
C LEU A 42 0.80 17.37 -15.28
N LEU A 43 0.32 18.31 -16.08
CA LEU A 43 1.13 19.40 -16.62
C LEU A 43 1.61 20.38 -15.54
N ARG A 44 0.85 20.53 -14.44
CA ARG A 44 1.16 21.48 -13.38
C ARG A 44 1.41 20.75 -12.07
N HIS A 45 2.58 20.98 -11.49
CA HIS A 45 2.97 20.42 -10.19
C HIS A 45 1.94 20.72 -9.07
N ARG A 46 1.31 21.90 -9.10
CA ARG A 46 0.25 22.26 -8.15
C ARG A 46 -0.96 21.32 -8.22
N GLN A 47 -1.36 20.89 -9.42
CA GLN A 47 -2.48 19.97 -9.62
C GLN A 47 -2.14 18.58 -9.06
N THR A 48 -0.91 18.11 -9.28
CA THR A 48 -0.41 16.85 -8.68
C THR A 48 -0.50 16.88 -7.16
N ARG A 49 -0.04 17.97 -6.53
CA ARG A 49 -0.11 18.11 -5.06
C ARG A 49 -1.54 18.15 -4.55
N GLN A 50 -2.43 18.86 -5.23
CA GLN A 50 -3.85 18.92 -4.87
C GLN A 50 -4.50 17.54 -5.00
N LEU A 51 -4.29 16.83 -6.11
CA LEU A 51 -4.82 15.48 -6.31
C LEU A 51 -4.35 14.50 -5.22
N LEU A 52 -3.06 14.54 -4.87
CA LEU A 52 -2.51 13.68 -3.81
C LEU A 52 -3.06 14.03 -2.43
N GLN A 53 -3.33 15.31 -2.18
CA GLN A 53 -3.96 15.74 -0.93
C GLN A 53 -5.40 15.25 -0.86
N GLU A 54 -6.20 15.47 -1.90
CA GLU A 54 -7.59 15.00 -1.99
C GLU A 54 -7.67 13.47 -1.86
N ALA A 55 -6.80 12.74 -2.56
CA ALA A 55 -6.76 11.28 -2.48
C ALA A 55 -6.48 10.76 -1.05
N ARG A 56 -5.67 11.49 -0.27
CA ARG A 56 -5.40 11.15 1.14
C ARG A 56 -6.58 11.49 2.04
N SER A 57 -7.21 12.64 1.82
CA SER A 57 -8.40 13.09 2.58
C SER A 57 -9.59 12.15 2.38
N HIS A 58 -9.73 11.59 1.17
CA HIS A 58 -10.81 10.66 0.79
C HIS A 58 -10.40 9.18 0.88
N SER A 59 -9.37 8.85 1.65
CA SER A 59 -8.91 7.47 1.83
C SER A 59 -9.76 6.74 2.89
N PRO A 60 -10.26 5.51 2.63
CA PRO A 60 -10.05 4.73 1.41
C PRO A 60 -10.94 5.22 0.24
N PHE A 61 -10.34 5.33 -0.94
CA PHE A 61 -11.05 5.67 -2.18
C PHE A 61 -11.54 4.38 -2.84
N LEU A 62 -12.87 4.18 -2.88
CA LEU A 62 -13.52 2.92 -3.26
C LEU A 62 -14.46 3.05 -4.48
N PRO A 63 -13.99 3.46 -5.67
CA PRO A 63 -14.83 3.47 -6.87
C PRO A 63 -15.31 2.04 -7.19
N GLU A 64 -16.62 1.88 -7.40
CA GLU A 64 -17.25 0.60 -7.75
C GLU A 64 -16.92 -0.55 -6.77
N GLY A 65 -16.59 -0.23 -5.52
CA GLY A 65 -16.24 -1.20 -4.49
C GLY A 65 -14.79 -1.70 -4.53
N TYR A 66 -13.93 -1.15 -5.38
CA TYR A 66 -12.51 -1.50 -5.43
C TYR A 66 -11.63 -0.45 -4.75
N GLU A 67 -10.73 -0.86 -3.85
CA GLU A 67 -9.75 0.05 -3.25
C GLU A 67 -8.74 0.50 -4.30
N VAL A 68 -8.78 1.79 -4.62
CA VAL A 68 -7.82 2.45 -5.51
C VAL A 68 -6.93 3.35 -4.67
N ARG A 69 -5.61 3.14 -4.78
CA ARG A 69 -4.60 3.96 -4.12
C ARG A 69 -3.94 4.88 -5.13
N ILE A 70 -3.98 6.18 -4.84
CA ILE A 70 -3.27 7.19 -5.61
C ILE A 70 -2.03 7.58 -4.82
N ALA A 71 -0.87 7.48 -5.45
CA ALA A 71 0.42 7.82 -4.86
C ALA A 71 1.26 8.59 -5.87
N ALA A 72 2.22 9.36 -5.37
CA ALA A 72 3.20 10.00 -6.23
C ALA A 72 4.15 8.96 -6.81
N ASP A 73 4.56 9.15 -8.07
CA ASP A 73 5.56 8.33 -8.72
C ASP A 73 6.96 8.92 -8.45
N PHE A 74 7.67 8.33 -7.50
CA PHE A 74 9.01 8.75 -7.14
C PHE A 74 10.07 7.87 -7.80
N SER A 75 11.21 8.49 -8.12
CA SER A 75 12.40 7.75 -8.51
C SER A 75 12.79 6.74 -7.43
N LYS A 76 13.51 5.69 -7.83
CA LYS A 76 14.03 4.69 -6.89
C LYS A 76 14.87 5.35 -5.78
N GLU A 77 15.72 6.32 -6.16
CA GLU A 77 16.56 7.05 -5.23
C GLU A 77 15.74 7.82 -4.19
N THR A 78 14.71 8.55 -4.62
CA THR A 78 13.82 9.30 -3.70
C THR A 78 13.08 8.35 -2.77
N ASN A 79 12.58 7.23 -3.28
CA ASN A 79 11.97 6.18 -2.47
C ASN A 79 12.95 5.61 -1.44
N ASP A 80 14.18 5.33 -1.84
CA ASP A 80 15.22 4.80 -0.96
C ASP A 80 15.59 5.80 0.15
N ARG A 81 15.62 7.10 -0.15
CA ARG A 81 15.79 8.16 0.87
C ARG A 81 14.60 8.28 1.81
N CYS A 82 13.37 8.04 1.33
CA CYS A 82 12.16 8.08 2.14
C CYS A 82 11.99 6.86 3.07
N LYS A 83 12.44 5.67 2.64
CA LYS A 83 12.27 4.41 3.38
C LYS A 83 12.73 4.48 4.86
N PRO A 84 13.92 5.00 5.18
CA PRO A 84 14.34 5.17 6.57
C PRO A 84 13.38 5.99 7.41
N PHE A 85 12.87 7.11 6.90
CA PHE A 85 11.86 7.92 7.60
C PHE A 85 10.54 7.17 7.76
N LEU A 86 10.10 6.44 6.73
CA LEU A 86 8.88 5.65 6.80
C LEU A 86 8.96 4.54 7.86
N SER A 87 10.15 4.00 8.12
CA SER A 87 10.38 3.02 9.19
C SER A 87 10.09 3.56 10.60
N LEU A 88 10.09 4.89 10.78
CA LEU A 88 9.83 5.56 12.06
C LEU A 88 8.34 5.84 12.30
N ARG A 89 7.48 5.63 11.29
CA ARG A 89 6.02 5.85 11.41
C ARG A 89 5.37 5.10 12.58
N PRO A 90 5.69 3.82 12.86
CA PRO A 90 5.10 3.13 14.00
C PRO A 90 5.41 3.84 15.32
N ARG A 91 6.65 4.30 15.51
CA ARG A 91 7.07 5.04 16.71
C ARG A 91 6.37 6.39 16.82
N LEU A 92 6.30 7.15 15.72
CA LEU A 92 5.59 8.43 15.68
C LEU A 92 4.10 8.28 16.01
N ARG A 93 3.47 7.18 15.57
CA ARG A 93 2.08 6.86 15.91
C ARG A 93 1.91 6.48 17.37
N GLN A 94 2.83 5.69 17.93
CA GLN A 94 2.83 5.32 19.36
C GLN A 94 2.93 6.55 20.27
N LEU A 95 3.70 7.56 19.85
CA LEU A 95 3.87 8.82 20.57
C LEU A 95 2.74 9.83 20.30
N GLU A 96 1.76 9.47 19.47
CA GLU A 96 0.63 10.33 19.06
C GLU A 96 1.04 11.72 18.53
N VAL A 97 2.27 11.84 17.98
CA VAL A 97 2.78 13.09 17.43
C VAL A 97 2.26 13.31 16.01
N LYS A 98 1.98 14.57 15.65
CA LYS A 98 1.65 14.92 14.27
C LYS A 98 2.91 14.87 13.44
N TYR A 99 2.84 14.28 12.24
CA TYR A 99 3.98 14.20 11.36
C TYR A 99 3.57 14.22 9.88
N GLY A 100 4.52 14.57 9.02
CA GLY A 100 4.39 14.56 7.57
C GLY A 100 5.71 14.25 6.89
N LEU A 101 5.68 13.50 5.79
CA LEU A 101 6.86 13.29 4.95
C LEU A 101 6.67 14.12 3.67
N PHE A 102 7.64 15.00 3.42
CA PHE A 102 7.76 15.80 2.21
C PHE A 102 8.87 15.25 1.33
N GLU A 103 8.67 15.41 0.03
CA GLU A 103 9.66 15.08 -0.98
C GLU A 103 10.87 16.02 -0.89
N PRO A 104 12.08 15.55 -1.25
CA PRO A 104 12.42 14.17 -1.61
C PRO A 104 12.63 13.23 -0.39
N ALA A 105 12.92 13.75 0.80
CA ALA A 105 13.02 12.99 2.07
C ALA A 105 13.18 13.94 3.28
N ARG A 106 12.15 14.74 3.56
CA ARG A 106 12.12 15.64 4.72
C ARG A 106 10.92 15.29 5.59
N MET A 107 11.15 14.92 6.84
CA MET A 107 10.07 14.61 7.78
C MET A 107 9.84 15.77 8.73
N TRP A 108 8.63 16.30 8.72
CA TRP A 108 8.14 17.28 9.68
C TRP A 108 7.46 16.55 10.84
N VAL A 109 7.76 16.95 12.07
CA VAL A 109 7.15 16.38 13.29
C VAL A 109 6.77 17.52 14.24
N THR A 110 5.61 17.40 14.87
CA THR A 110 5.16 18.30 15.94
C THR A 110 5.09 17.55 17.26
N LYS A 111 5.92 17.96 18.22
CA LYS A 111 5.96 17.45 19.60
C LYS A 111 5.99 18.65 20.55
N ASP A 112 5.22 18.59 21.65
CA ASP A 112 5.14 19.66 22.67
C ASP A 112 4.88 21.07 22.10
N SER A 113 3.96 21.17 21.13
CA SER A 113 3.62 22.42 20.40
C SER A 113 4.74 23.02 19.56
N LYS A 114 5.90 22.35 19.43
CA LYS A 114 6.99 22.74 18.55
C LYS A 114 7.03 21.86 17.32
N SER A 115 7.12 22.49 16.16
CA SER A 115 7.28 21.84 14.87
C SER A 115 8.73 21.88 14.44
N GLN A 116 9.29 20.74 14.06
CA GLN A 116 10.66 20.64 13.57
C GLN A 116 10.73 19.78 12.31
N ASP A 117 11.61 20.19 11.40
CA ASP A 117 11.92 19.46 10.19
C ASP A 117 13.22 18.66 10.37
N PHE A 118 13.20 17.42 9.90
CA PHE A 118 14.32 16.50 9.92
C PHE A 118 14.68 16.09 8.49
N TYR A 119 15.96 16.25 8.16
CA TYR A 119 16.53 15.87 6.85
C TYR A 119 17.30 14.55 6.91
N LYS A 120 17.57 14.07 8.12
CA LYS A 120 18.18 12.77 8.38
C LYS A 120 17.32 11.93 9.32
N PRO A 121 17.13 10.64 9.04
CA PRO A 121 16.35 9.75 9.90
C PRO A 121 17.03 9.50 11.25
N GLU A 122 18.35 9.61 11.35
CA GLU A 122 19.11 9.45 12.59
C GLU A 122 18.81 10.58 13.57
N GLU A 123 18.76 11.82 13.09
CA GLU A 123 18.40 13.00 13.89
C GLU A 123 16.98 12.88 14.44
N LEU A 124 16.05 12.36 13.62
CA LEU A 124 14.69 12.12 14.06
C LEU A 124 14.62 10.99 15.11
N ARG A 125 15.39 9.90 14.96
CA ARG A 125 15.44 8.83 15.97
C ARG A 125 15.86 9.37 17.33
N LEU A 126 16.96 10.11 17.37
CA LEU A 126 17.47 10.73 18.60
C LEU A 126 16.48 11.71 19.24
N TYR A 127 15.59 12.31 18.45
CA TYR A 127 14.54 13.21 18.94
C TYR A 127 13.32 12.48 19.53
N LEU A 128 13.09 11.22 19.12
CA LEU A 128 11.96 10.38 19.55
C LEU A 128 12.28 9.47 20.74
N ASP A 129 13.56 9.23 21.00
CA ASP A 129 14.07 8.57 22.21
C ASP A 129 14.05 9.53 23.41
#